data_AF-A0A133UG66-F1
#
_entry.id   AF-A0A133UG66-F1
#
_cell.length_a   1.000
_cell.length_b   1.000
_cell.length_c   1.000
_cell.angle_alpha   90.00
_cell.angle_beta   90.00
_cell.angle_gamma   90.00
#
_symmetry.space_group_name_H-M   'P 1'
#
loop_
_entity.id
_entity.type
_entity.pdbx_description
1 polymer ?
#
loop_
_entity_poly.entity_id
_entity_poly.type
_entity_poly.pdbx_seq_one_letter_code
_entity_poly.pdbx_strand_id
1 'polypeptide(L)' 'MEILEEVKERLETGKNQLLEERTVKELRQMAREKNLSGYSNLRKAELIDLISENCSKEEIRTRERAT' A
#
# COMPACT_ATOMS: atom_id res chain seq x y z
N MET A 1 -4.27 23.60 -10.21
CA MET A 1 -4.37 22.20 -9.74
C MET A 1 -3.15 21.88 -8.87
N GLU A 2 -2.78 22.76 -7.93
CA GLU A 2 -1.56 22.64 -7.11
C GLU A 2 -1.84 22.15 -5.69
N ILE A 3 -3.02 22.43 -5.13
CA ILE A 3 -3.37 22.10 -3.74
C ILE A 3 -3.44 20.57 -3.52
N LEU A 4 -3.81 19.81 -4.55
CA LEU A 4 -3.96 18.35 -4.43
C LEU A 4 -2.61 17.61 -4.37
N GLU A 5 -1.56 18.16 -4.98
CA GLU A 5 -0.25 17.50 -5.04
C GLU A 5 0.53 17.71 -3.73
N GLU A 6 0.51 18.93 -3.19
CA GLU A 6 1.18 19.27 -1.93
C GLU A 6 0.55 18.60 -0.69
N VAL A 7 -0.79 18.46 -0.67
CA VAL A 7 -1.50 17.74 0.41
C VAL A 7 -1.22 16.24 0.35
N LYS A 8 -1.03 15.69 -0.85
CA LYS A 8 -0.74 14.27 -1.04
C LYS A 8 0.65 13.92 -0.50
N GLU A 9 1.65 14.74 -0.77
CA GLU A 9 3.02 14.54 -0.29
C GLU A 9 3.11 14.49 1.24
N ARG A 10 2.39 15.39 1.94
CA ARG A 10 2.29 15.39 3.42
C ARG A 10 1.63 14.13 3.99
N LEU A 11 0.66 13.57 3.28
CA LEU A 11 -0.03 12.34 3.70
C LEU A 11 0.79 11.09 3.42
N GLU A 12 1.60 11.08 2.36
CA GLU A 12 2.47 9.96 2.01
C GLU A 12 3.63 9.80 3.00
N THR A 13 4.24 10.90 3.48
CA THR A 13 5.33 10.82 4.47
C THR A 13 4.87 10.23 5.80
N GLY A 14 3.70 10.63 6.30
CA GLY A 14 3.15 10.11 7.56
C GLY A 14 2.71 8.64 7.48
N LYS A 15 2.20 8.19 6.33
CA LYS A 15 1.81 6.79 6.12
C LYS A 15 2.99 5.84 6.11
N ASN A 16 4.09 6.20 5.44
CA ASN A 16 5.27 5.34 5.38
C ASN A 16 5.93 5.19 6.75
N GLN A 17 5.94 6.23 7.59
CA GLN A 17 6.45 6.15 8.97
C GLN A 17 5.66 5.14 9.81
N LEU A 18 4.32 5.18 9.75
CA LEU A 18 3.47 4.22 10.45
C LEU A 18 3.66 2.78 9.97
N LEU A 19 3.94 2.58 8.67
CA LEU A 19 4.22 1.27 8.10
C LEU A 19 5.63 0.77 8.46
N GLU A 20 6.61 1.67 8.60
CA GLU A 20 7.96 1.36 9.09
C GLU A 20 7.96 0.93 10.56
N GLU A 21 7.05 1.44 11.39
CA GLU A 21 6.93 0.98 12.78
C GLU A 21 6.32 -0.43 12.90
N ARG A 22 5.67 -0.91 11.83
CA ARG A 22 5.06 -2.24 11.80
C ARG A 22 6.08 -3.33 11.54
N THR A 23 5.81 -4.49 12.13
CA THR A 23 6.60 -5.68 11.88
C THR A 23 6.29 -6.26 10.50
N VAL A 24 7.23 -7.03 9.95
CA VAL A 24 7.04 -7.75 8.68
C VAL A 24 5.79 -8.66 8.71
N LYS A 25 5.44 -9.22 9.88
CA LYS A 25 4.23 -10.04 10.04
C LYS A 25 2.96 -9.20 9.88
N GLU A 26 2.90 -8.05 10.53
CA GLU A 26 1.77 -7.12 10.42
C GLU A 26 1.64 -6.57 8.99
N LEU A 27 2.76 -6.20 8.35
CA LEU A 27 2.74 -5.76 6.95
C LEU A 27 2.20 -6.85 6.02
N ARG A 28 2.59 -8.11 6.20
CA ARG A 28 2.02 -9.23 5.43
C ARG A 28 0.54 -9.42 5.71
N GLN A 29 0.10 -9.23 6.96
CA GLN A 29 -1.31 -9.29 7.31
C GLN A 29 -2.09 -8.18 6.62
N MET A 30 -1.60 -6.94 6.64
CA MET A 30 -2.21 -5.81 5.93
C MET A 30 -2.27 -6.06 4.42
N ALA A 31 -1.20 -6.60 3.82
CA ALA A 31 -1.19 -6.98 2.41
C ALA A 31 -2.23 -8.07 2.09
N ARG A 32 -2.41 -9.04 3.00
CA ARG A 32 -3.44 -10.08 2.88
C ARG A 32 -4.85 -9.50 3.02
N GLU A 33 -5.10 -8.63 3.99
CA GLU A 33 -6.39 -7.96 4.19
C GLU A 33 -6.78 -7.11 2.98
N LYS A 34 -5.78 -6.52 2.32
CA LYS A 34 -5.92 -5.76 1.06
C LYS A 34 -5.91 -6.64 -0.20
N ASN A 35 -6.02 -7.96 -0.06
CA ASN A 35 -6.02 -8.93 -1.17
C ASN A 35 -4.85 -8.74 -2.16
N LEU A 36 -3.71 -8.23 -1.69
CA LEU A 36 -2.52 -8.05 -2.51
C LEU A 36 -1.92 -9.42 -2.82
N SER A 37 -1.24 -9.54 -3.96
CA SER A 37 -0.56 -10.78 -4.36
C SER A 37 0.92 -10.51 -4.56
N GLY A 38 1.75 -11.55 -4.50
CA GLY A 38 3.21 -11.43 -4.64
C GLY A 38 3.96 -10.97 -3.38
N TYR A 39 3.27 -10.69 -2.27
CA TYR A 39 3.88 -10.18 -1.04
C TYR A 39 4.71 -11.22 -0.25
N SER A 40 4.55 -12.52 -0.52
CA SER A 40 5.21 -13.59 0.24
C SER A 40 6.74 -13.56 0.14
N ASN A 41 7.30 -13.09 -0.98
CA ASN A 41 8.74 -13.03 -1.21
C ASN A 41 9.33 -11.63 -0.98
N LEU A 42 8.50 -10.65 -0.59
CA LEU A 42 8.93 -9.28 -0.42
C LEU A 42 9.65 -9.05 0.91
N ARG A 43 10.59 -8.10 0.87
CA ARG A 43 11.27 -7.55 2.05
C ARG A 43 10.39 -6.50 2.72
N LYS A 44 10.79 -6.03 3.91
CA LYS A 44 10.01 -5.05 4.68
C LYS A 44 9.72 -3.79 3.87
N ALA A 45 10.75 -3.16 3.28
CA ALA A 45 10.58 -1.96 2.45
C ALA A 45 9.61 -2.20 1.28
N GLU A 46 9.84 -3.28 0.53
CA GLU A 46 8.95 -3.67 -0.59
C GLU A 46 7.50 -3.93 -0.16
N LEU A 47 7.26 -4.47 1.05
CA LEU A 47 5.92 -4.63 1.61
C LEU A 47 5.27 -3.27 1.89
N ILE A 48 6.05 -2.33 2.44
CA ILE A 48 5.58 -0.96 2.74
C ILE A 48 5.20 -0.26 1.44
N ASP A 49 6.06 -0.33 0.43
CA ASP A 49 5.80 0.26 -0.89
C ASP A 49 4.55 -0.36 -1.53
N LEU A 50 4.45 -1.68 -1.54
CA LEU A 50 3.29 -2.39 -2.09
C LEU A 50 1.98 -1.97 -1.39
N ILE A 51 2.00 -1.88 -0.06
CA ILE A 51 0.83 -1.50 0.74
C ILE A 51 0.48 -0.02 0.53
N SER A 52 1.49 0.86 0.51
CA SER A 52 1.33 2.30 0.31
C SER A 52 0.74 2.59 -1.08
N GLU A 53 1.30 1.98 -2.12
CA GLU A 53 0.83 2.13 -3.50
C GLU A 53 -0.57 1.60 -3.75
N ASN A 54 -0.96 0.49 -3.10
CA ASN A 54 -2.27 -0.10 -3.29
C ASN A 54 -3.33 0.45 -2.32
N CYS A 55 -2.92 1.21 -1.29
CA CYS A 55 -3.84 1.91 -0.40
C CYS A 55 -4.71 2.97 -1.09
N SER A 56 -4.45 3.29 -2.37
CA SER A 56 -5.25 4.23 -3.18
C SER A 56 -5.71 3.69 -4.53
N LYS A 57 -5.33 2.46 -4.91
CA LYS A 57 -5.61 1.89 -6.25
C LYS A 57 -6.64 0.73 -6.24
N GLU A 58 -7.16 0.33 -5.08
CA GLU A 58 -8.05 -0.84 -4.91
C GLU A 58 -9.46 -0.70 -5.52
N GLU A 59 -9.80 0.40 -6.20
CA GLU A 59 -11.13 0.55 -6.82
C GLU A 59 -11.20 0.06 -8.27
N ILE A 60 -10.07 -0.26 -8.93
CA ILE A 60 -10.04 -0.46 -10.39
C ILE A 60 -9.81 -1.93 -10.83
N ARG A 61 -9.07 -2.75 -10.09
CA ARG A 61 -8.61 -4.06 -10.61
C ARG A 61 -9.56 -5.26 -10.42
N THR A 62 -10.53 -5.19 -9.53
CA THR A 62 -11.41 -6.34 -9.22
C THR A 62 -12.53 -6.56 -10.24
N ARG A 63 -12.64 -5.73 -11.29
CA ARG A 63 -13.66 -5.87 -12.35
C ARG A 63 -13.20 -6.57 -13.64
N GLU A 64 -11.89 -6.79 -13.87
CA GLU A 64 -11.40 -7.26 -15.19
C GLU A 64 -11.07 -8.77 -15.28
N ARG A 65 -11.24 -9.57 -14.21
CA ARG A 65 -11.00 -11.04 -14.24
C ARG A 65 -12.27 -11.90 -14.38
N ALA A 66 -13.38 -11.34 -14.84
CA ALA A 66 -14.66 -12.06 -14.94
C ALA A 66 -15.39 -11.88 -16.29
N THR A 67 -14.63 -11.75 -17.39
CA THR A 67 -15.13 -11.92 -18.77
C THR A 67 -14.37 -13.06 -19.42
#